data_AF-A0AA40EIG5-F1
#
_entry.id   AF-A0AA40EIG5-F1
#
_cell.length_a   1.000
_cell.length_b   1.000
_cell.length_c   1.000
_cell.angle_alpha   90.00
_cell.angle_beta   90.00
_cell.angle_gamma   90.00
#
_symmetry.space_group_name_H-M   'P 1'
#
loop_
_entity.id
_entity.type
_entity.pdbx_description
1 polymer ?
#
loop_
_entity_poly.entity_id
_entity_poly.type
_entity_poly.pdbx_seq_one_letter_code
_entity_poly.pdbx_strand_id
1 'polypeptide(L)'
;MFVGGAERNIRFAASIVDACADATTYALRCTSGPAMISPGICGANAEQITVTTNPTFFRVSSAAVTRTMGNDLSATVQGTCRLAETTEAVCAWTVGASVDKTSTITSSTTTYLGTNVYRHDVAITAGAEKTVSPTACAAPIQGSGAAEGMKRVGVWGLVGAMGLVVVMGM
;
A
#
# COMPACT_ATOMS: atom_id res chain seq x y z
N MET A 1 -6.72 10.73 5.62
CA MET A 1 -6.44 9.30 5.38
C MET A 1 -4.94 9.04 5.48
N PHE A 2 -4.48 7.97 6.13
CA PHE A 2 -3.05 7.61 6.08
C PHE A 2 -2.76 6.92 4.75
N VAL A 3 -1.78 7.45 4.01
CA VAL A 3 -1.24 6.83 2.79
C VAL A 3 0.26 6.81 3.02
N GLY A 4 0.83 5.63 3.25
CA GLY A 4 2.24 5.51 3.64
C GLY A 4 3.14 6.14 2.58
N GLY A 5 3.75 7.28 2.90
CA GLY A 5 4.64 7.99 1.99
C GLY A 5 5.17 9.30 2.59
N ALA A 6 6.46 9.57 2.35
CA ALA A 6 7.18 10.75 2.85
C ALA A 6 7.02 12.01 1.96
N GLU A 7 6.18 11.95 0.92
CA GLU A 7 6.12 13.00 -0.10
C GLU A 7 4.82 13.81 -0.05
N ARG A 8 4.94 15.05 0.43
CA ARG A 8 3.82 16.00 0.58
C ARG A 8 3.19 16.47 -0.74
N ASN A 9 3.81 16.16 -1.88
CA ASN A 9 3.45 16.73 -3.19
C ASN A 9 2.65 15.77 -4.09
N ILE A 10 2.18 14.64 -3.56
CA ILE A 10 1.32 13.70 -4.29
C ILE A 10 -0.14 13.99 -3.96
N ARG A 11 -0.98 14.12 -4.99
CA ARG A 11 -2.43 14.31 -4.84
C ARG A 11 -3.18 13.09 -5.35
N PHE A 12 -4.13 12.63 -4.55
CA PHE A 12 -5.00 11.51 -4.89
C PHE A 12 -6.45 11.98 -5.05
N ALA A 13 -7.17 11.31 -5.95
CA ALA A 13 -8.62 11.28 -5.95
C ALA A 13 -9.06 9.91 -5.43
N ALA A 14 -10.09 9.87 -4.60
CA ALA A 14 -10.63 8.65 -4.05
C ALA A 14 -12.10 8.47 -4.42
N SER A 15 -12.51 7.23 -4.63
CA SER A 15 -13.92 6.83 -4.63
C SER A 15 -14.15 5.75 -3.60
N ILE A 16 -15.26 5.82 -2.88
CA ILE A 16 -15.64 4.77 -1.92
C ILE A 16 -16.16 3.57 -2.71
N VAL A 17 -15.44 2.46 -2.62
CA VAL A 17 -15.83 1.19 -3.26
C VAL A 17 -16.80 0.45 -2.35
N ASP A 18 -16.52 0.43 -1.06
CA ASP A 18 -17.32 -0.24 -0.05
C ASP A 18 -17.17 0.46 1.30
N ALA A 19 -18.23 0.44 2.11
CA ALA A 19 -18.23 0.99 3.46
C ALA A 19 -19.05 0.08 4.36
N CYS A 20 -18.39 -0.50 5.36
CA CYS A 20 -19.00 -1.32 6.38
C CYS A 20 -18.71 -0.74 7.77
N ALA A 21 -19.35 -1.29 8.81
CA ALA A 21 -19.30 -0.70 10.15
C ALA A 21 -17.88 -0.55 10.71
N ASP A 22 -16.97 -1.45 10.33
CA ASP A 22 -15.62 -1.52 10.91
C ASP A 22 -14.53 -0.91 10.02
N ALA A 23 -14.83 -0.60 8.75
CA ALA A 23 -13.85 -0.10 7.79
C ALA A 23 -14.48 0.48 6.52
N THR A 24 -13.70 1.30 5.82
CA THR A 24 -14.05 1.81 4.49
C THR A 24 -12.98 1.43 3.49
N THR A 25 -13.41 0.94 2.33
CA THR A 25 -12.55 0.62 1.19
C THR A 25 -12.66 1.70 0.12
N TYR A 26 -11.52 2.27 -0.23
CA TYR A 26 -11.34 3.32 -1.20
C TYR A 26 -10.60 2.77 -2.41
N ALA A 27 -11.00 3.22 -3.58
CA ALA A 27 -10.21 3.18 -4.80
C ALA A 27 -9.53 4.54 -4.93
N LEU A 28 -8.21 4.57 -4.79
CA LEU A 28 -7.38 5.75 -4.95
C LEU A 28 -6.77 5.76 -6.35
N ARG A 29 -6.69 6.94 -6.95
CA ARG A 29 -5.90 7.18 -8.16
C ARG A 29 -5.01 8.40 -7.95
N CYS A 30 -3.72 8.27 -8.26
CA CYS A 30 -2.82 9.41 -8.23
C CYS A 30 -3.18 10.38 -9.38
N THR A 31 -3.52 11.61 -9.03
CA THR A 31 -3.91 12.65 -10.01
C THR A 31 -2.75 13.55 -10.38
N SER A 32 -1.80 13.77 -9.47
CA SER A 32 -0.58 14.53 -9.71
C SER A 32 0.50 14.15 -8.68
N GLY A 33 1.76 14.27 -9.07
CA GLY A 33 2.93 14.03 -8.24
C GLY A 33 4.14 14.81 -8.77
N PRO A 34 5.30 14.77 -8.08
CA PRO A 34 6.52 15.41 -8.56
C PRO A 34 6.92 14.89 -9.95
N ALA A 35 7.58 15.75 -10.74
CA ALA A 35 7.95 15.46 -12.12
C ALA A 35 8.88 14.24 -12.31
N MET A 36 9.52 13.78 -11.23
CA MET A 36 10.34 12.55 -11.22
C MET A 36 9.50 11.26 -11.19
N ILE A 37 8.20 11.36 -10.91
CA ILE A 37 7.30 10.22 -10.95
C ILE A 37 6.88 9.98 -12.41
N SER A 38 7.17 8.78 -12.92
CA SER A 38 6.84 8.36 -14.28
C SER A 38 5.35 8.59 -14.60
N PRO A 39 4.98 9.03 -15.82
CA PRO A 39 3.60 9.37 -16.20
C PRO A 39 2.60 8.20 -16.13
N GLY A 40 3.08 6.96 -15.95
CA GLY A 40 2.23 5.79 -15.67
C GLY A 40 1.81 5.65 -14.20
N ILE A 41 2.43 6.38 -13.28
CA ILE A 41 2.17 6.29 -11.83
C ILE A 41 1.17 7.36 -11.38
N CYS A 42 1.17 8.55 -12.01
CA CYS A 42 0.27 9.66 -11.70
C CYS A 42 -0.29 10.30 -12.97
N GLY A 43 -1.58 10.65 -12.97
CA GLY A 43 -2.26 11.27 -14.11
C GLY A 43 -3.50 10.48 -14.55
N ALA A 44 -3.99 10.75 -15.75
CA ALA A 44 -5.24 10.16 -16.26
C ALA A 44 -5.21 8.64 -16.37
N ASN A 45 -4.02 8.07 -16.66
CA ASN A 45 -3.79 6.64 -16.83
C ASN A 45 -3.13 5.98 -15.61
N ALA A 46 -3.12 6.66 -14.46
CA ALA A 46 -2.54 6.09 -13.25
C ALA A 46 -3.32 4.85 -12.80
N GLU A 47 -2.58 3.82 -12.40
CA GLU A 47 -3.13 2.60 -11.84
C GLU A 47 -3.96 2.89 -10.57
N GLN A 48 -5.01 2.11 -10.38
CA GLN A 48 -5.87 2.25 -9.22
C GLN A 48 -5.28 1.48 -8.02
N ILE A 49 -5.14 2.17 -6.90
CA ILE A 49 -4.70 1.60 -5.64
C ILE A 49 -5.94 1.36 -4.77
N THR A 50 -6.12 0.14 -4.28
CA THR A 50 -7.20 -0.16 -3.32
C THR A 50 -6.67 0.02 -1.91
N VAL A 51 -7.38 0.79 -1.10
CA VAL A 51 -7.05 0.99 0.31
C VAL A 51 -8.25 0.74 1.20
N THR A 52 -8.13 -0.18 2.14
CA THR A 52 -9.11 -0.41 3.19
C THR A 52 -8.56 0.14 4.49
N THR A 53 -9.31 1.00 5.19
CA THR A 53 -8.82 1.62 6.43
C THR A 53 -9.92 1.80 7.46
N ASN A 54 -9.49 1.82 8.71
CA ASN A 54 -10.26 2.26 9.86
C ASN A 54 -9.31 3.02 10.83
N PRO A 55 -9.77 3.42 12.04
CA PRO A 55 -8.91 4.16 12.97
C PRO A 55 -7.63 3.43 13.45
N THR A 56 -7.59 2.09 13.37
CA THR A 56 -6.50 1.27 13.94
C THR A 56 -5.65 0.55 12.89
N PHE A 57 -6.06 0.55 11.62
CA PHE A 57 -5.24 0.03 10.54
C PHE A 57 -5.50 0.71 9.19
N PHE A 58 -4.55 0.54 8.27
CA PHE A 58 -4.85 0.59 6.84
C PHE A 58 -4.21 -0.60 6.14
N ARG A 59 -4.85 -1.03 5.05
CA ARG A 59 -4.39 -2.07 4.15
C ARG A 59 -4.44 -1.53 2.74
N VAL A 60 -3.38 -1.75 1.99
CA VAL A 60 -3.25 -1.30 0.61
C VAL A 60 -2.94 -2.48 -0.29
N SER A 61 -3.53 -2.47 -1.48
CA SER A 61 -3.17 -3.36 -2.56
C SER A 61 -3.18 -2.62 -3.89
N SER A 62 -2.21 -2.95 -4.73
CA SER A 62 -2.11 -2.48 -6.11
C SER A 62 -1.53 -3.61 -6.95
N ALA A 63 -1.98 -3.73 -8.19
CA ALA A 63 -1.38 -4.62 -9.17
C ALA A 63 -1.35 -3.92 -10.52
N ALA A 64 -0.22 -4.03 -11.21
CA ALA A 64 -0.06 -3.50 -12.56
C ALA A 64 0.47 -4.61 -13.47
N VAL A 65 0.03 -4.63 -14.71
CA VAL A 65 0.55 -5.52 -15.75
C VAL A 65 0.93 -4.69 -16.95
N THR A 66 2.15 -4.87 -17.45
CA THR A 66 2.63 -4.20 -18.66
C THR A 66 3.28 -5.23 -19.59
N ARG A 67 3.24 -4.96 -20.90
CA ARG A 67 3.88 -5.81 -21.90
C ARG A 67 5.09 -5.08 -22.47
N THR A 68 6.27 -5.67 -22.34
CA THR A 68 7.52 -5.13 -22.89
C THR A 68 8.24 -6.21 -23.68
N MET A 69 8.62 -5.91 -24.93
CA MET A 69 9.36 -6.83 -25.80
C MET A 69 8.72 -8.23 -25.97
N GLY A 70 7.38 -8.30 -25.89
CA GLY A 70 6.62 -9.55 -26.02
C GLY A 70 6.36 -10.30 -24.70
N ASN A 71 6.94 -9.84 -23.59
CA ASN A 71 6.80 -10.48 -22.28
C ASN A 71 5.85 -9.67 -21.40
N ASP A 72 5.00 -10.37 -20.65
CA ASP A 72 4.09 -9.76 -19.67
C ASP A 72 4.82 -9.64 -18.32
N LEU A 73 5.04 -8.40 -17.91
CA LEU A 73 5.58 -8.05 -16.60
C LEU A 73 4.41 -7.70 -15.67
N SER A 74 4.26 -8.44 -14.59
CA SER A 74 3.32 -8.09 -13.51
C SER A 74 4.06 -7.58 -12.29
N ALA A 75 3.51 -6.54 -11.66
CA ALA A 75 3.99 -6.01 -10.40
C ALA A 75 2.83 -5.93 -9.42
N THR A 76 3.07 -6.32 -8.17
CA THR A 76 2.09 -6.23 -7.09
C THR A 76 2.71 -5.53 -5.90
N VAL A 77 1.88 -4.73 -5.23
CA VAL A 77 2.22 -4.12 -3.94
C VAL A 77 1.08 -4.45 -3.01
N GLN A 78 1.42 -5.01 -1.85
CA GLN A 78 0.50 -5.22 -0.75
C GLN A 78 1.13 -4.62 0.50
N GLY A 79 0.33 -3.99 1.33
CA GLY A 79 0.79 -3.45 2.59
C GLY A 79 -0.30 -3.48 3.63
N THR A 80 0.07 -3.72 4.87
CA THR A 80 -0.81 -3.54 6.01
C THR A 80 -0.06 -2.78 7.08
N CYS A 81 -0.69 -1.77 7.64
CA CYS A 81 -0.15 -1.05 8.78
C CYS A 81 -1.13 -1.02 9.93
N ARG A 82 -0.61 -1.31 11.11
CA ARG A 82 -1.29 -1.06 12.38
C ARG A 82 -1.00 0.37 12.79
N LEU A 83 -2.05 1.12 13.08
CA LEU A 83 -1.99 2.50 13.52
C LEU A 83 -2.21 2.53 15.03
N ALA A 84 -1.25 3.10 15.75
CA ALA A 84 -1.43 3.52 17.14
C ALA A 84 -1.68 5.04 17.10
N GLU A 85 -2.96 5.39 16.94
CA GLU A 85 -3.45 6.75 16.86
C GLU A 85 -2.78 7.62 15.76
N THR A 86 -2.02 8.63 16.17
CA THR A 86 -1.33 9.60 15.30
C THR A 86 0.19 9.55 15.47
N THR A 87 0.69 8.75 16.42
CA THR A 87 2.09 8.83 16.89
C THR A 87 2.93 7.65 16.43
N GLU A 88 2.32 6.53 16.09
CA GLU A 88 3.03 5.35 15.59
C GLU A 88 2.24 4.61 14.53
N ALA A 89 2.94 4.13 13.50
CA ALA A 89 2.42 3.18 12.54
C ALA A 89 3.44 2.07 12.28
N VAL A 90 3.04 0.81 12.44
CA VAL A 90 3.88 -0.35 12.11
C VAL A 90 3.35 -0.97 10.85
N CYS A 91 4.15 -0.93 9.79
CA CYS A 91 3.78 -1.32 8.44
C CYS A 91 4.55 -2.54 7.97
N ALA A 92 3.86 -3.54 7.43
CA ALA A 92 4.44 -4.62 6.66
C ALA A 92 4.08 -4.42 5.19
N TRP A 93 5.08 -4.40 4.31
CA TRP A 93 4.96 -4.23 2.87
C TRP A 93 5.49 -5.46 2.16
N THR A 94 4.79 -5.91 1.14
CA THR A 94 5.20 -6.97 0.23
C THR A 94 5.11 -6.46 -1.19
N VAL A 95 6.22 -6.51 -1.92
CA VAL A 95 6.31 -6.16 -3.33
C VAL A 95 6.63 -7.43 -4.10
N GLY A 96 5.82 -7.72 -5.12
CA GLY A 96 6.02 -8.83 -6.03
C GLY A 96 6.27 -8.32 -7.44
N ALA A 97 7.15 -8.98 -8.18
CA ALA A 97 7.31 -8.81 -9.61
C ALA A 97 7.40 -10.18 -10.28
N SER A 98 6.80 -10.33 -11.47
CA SER A 98 6.88 -11.56 -12.26
C SER A 98 7.04 -11.26 -13.74
N VAL A 99 7.94 -11.99 -14.39
CA VAL A 99 8.18 -11.99 -15.84
C VAL A 99 8.52 -13.40 -16.28
N ASP A 100 7.92 -13.87 -17.37
CA ASP A 100 8.23 -15.17 -17.99
C ASP A 100 8.37 -16.32 -17.00
N LYS A 101 7.37 -16.46 -16.10
CA LYS A 101 7.29 -17.48 -15.04
C LYS A 101 8.33 -17.36 -13.92
N THR A 102 9.24 -16.39 -13.98
CA THR A 102 10.13 -16.03 -12.88
C THR A 102 9.43 -15.00 -12.00
N SER A 103 9.30 -15.27 -10.70
CA SER A 103 8.74 -14.32 -9.75
C SER A 103 9.75 -13.98 -8.65
N THR A 104 9.74 -12.73 -8.23
CA THR A 104 10.49 -12.24 -7.07
C THR A 104 9.50 -11.59 -6.13
N ILE A 105 9.60 -11.91 -4.84
CA ILE A 105 8.78 -11.32 -3.79
C ILE A 105 9.73 -10.81 -2.70
N THR A 106 9.55 -9.56 -2.30
CA THR A 106 10.30 -8.94 -1.22
C THR A 106 9.32 -8.42 -0.20
N SER A 107 9.58 -8.70 1.09
CA SER A 107 8.79 -8.16 2.19
C SER A 107 9.67 -7.36 3.14
N SER A 108 9.12 -6.29 3.69
CA SER A 108 9.80 -5.42 4.64
C SER A 108 8.82 -4.95 5.71
N THR A 109 9.33 -4.72 6.92
CA THR A 109 8.56 -4.11 8.01
C THR A 109 9.21 -2.78 8.37
N THR A 110 8.40 -1.74 8.50
CA THR A 110 8.84 -0.39 8.82
C THR A 110 7.98 0.16 9.95
N THR A 111 8.63 0.72 10.97
CA THR A 111 7.95 1.45 12.05
C THR A 111 8.15 2.94 11.85
N TYR A 112 7.03 3.66 11.72
CA TYR A 112 6.97 5.11 11.67
C TYR A 112 6.64 5.64 13.06
N LEU A 113 7.37 6.66 13.52
CA LEU A 113 7.19 7.30 14.82
C LEU A 113 7.07 8.81 14.68
N GLY A 114 6.26 9.42 15.53
CA GLY A 114 6.13 10.87 15.70
C GLY A 114 5.80 11.60 14.40
N THR A 115 6.67 12.52 14.01
CA THR A 115 6.50 13.39 12.82
C THR A 115 6.56 12.66 11.48
N ASN A 116 6.89 11.37 11.48
CA ASN A 116 6.95 10.54 10.26
C ASN A 116 5.61 9.86 9.93
N VAL A 117 4.57 10.09 10.73
CA VAL A 117 3.21 9.61 10.46
C VAL A 117 2.45 10.68 9.66
N TYR A 118 2.46 10.55 8.33
CA TYR A 118 1.77 11.51 7.45
C TYR A 118 0.32 11.11 7.18
N ARG A 119 -0.60 12.08 7.30
CA ARG A 119 -1.99 11.94 6.88
C ARG A 119 -2.22 12.86 5.69
N HIS A 120 -2.79 12.30 4.64
CA HIS A 120 -3.17 13.04 3.44
C HIS A 120 -4.68 13.30 3.47
N ASP A 121 -5.07 14.54 3.17
CA ASP A 121 -6.44 14.86 2.84
C ASP A 121 -6.68 14.44 1.39
N VAL A 122 -7.58 13.47 1.22
CA VAL A 122 -7.90 12.90 -0.08
C VAL A 122 -9.34 13.26 -0.41
N ALA A 123 -9.56 13.90 -1.55
CA ALA A 123 -10.90 14.27 -1.99
C ALA A 123 -11.68 13.01 -2.41
N ILE A 124 -12.85 12.80 -1.79
CA ILE A 124 -13.80 11.77 -2.22
C ILE A 124 -14.58 12.33 -3.42
N THR A 125 -14.40 11.74 -4.60
CA THR A 125 -15.04 12.16 -5.84
C THR A 125 -16.26 11.32 -6.22
N ALA A 126 -16.46 10.16 -5.58
CA ALA A 126 -17.61 9.28 -5.80
C ALA A 126 -17.83 8.31 -4.62
N GLY A 127 -19.04 7.76 -4.50
CA GLY A 127 -19.36 6.68 -3.57
C GLY A 127 -19.71 7.14 -2.14
N ALA A 128 -19.83 8.45 -1.90
CA ALA A 128 -20.14 8.99 -0.57
C ALA A 128 -21.48 8.46 -0.02
N GLU A 129 -22.45 8.18 -0.90
CA GLU A 129 -23.74 7.59 -0.56
C GLU A 129 -23.62 6.23 0.15
N LYS A 130 -22.51 5.50 -0.04
CA LYS A 130 -22.28 4.20 0.60
C LYS A 130 -22.05 4.29 2.11
N THR A 131 -21.75 5.47 2.65
CA THR A 131 -21.52 5.65 4.09
C THR A 131 -22.79 5.96 4.87
N VAL A 132 -23.94 6.11 4.22
CA VAL A 132 -25.19 6.53 4.87
C VAL A 132 -25.80 5.43 5.75
N SER A 133 -25.47 4.16 5.51
CA SER A 133 -25.94 3.02 6.32
C SER A 133 -24.97 1.84 6.21
N PRO A 134 -23.80 1.91 6.87
CA PRO A 134 -22.82 0.84 6.79
C PRO A 134 -23.36 -0.45 7.40
N THR A 135 -23.33 -1.55 6.64
CA THR A 135 -23.66 -2.89 7.14
C THR A 135 -22.46 -3.52 7.83
N ALA A 136 -22.66 -4.64 8.53
CA ALA A 136 -21.54 -5.44 9.05
C ALA A 136 -20.59 -5.85 7.89
N CYS A 137 -19.29 -5.86 8.16
CA CYS A 137 -18.30 -6.24 7.16
C CYS A 137 -18.44 -7.74 6.83
N ALA A 138 -18.44 -8.09 5.53
CA ALA A 138 -18.57 -9.48 5.08
C ALA A 138 -17.41 -10.39 5.53
N ALA A 139 -16.26 -9.80 5.88
CA ALA A 139 -15.12 -10.49 6.46
C ALA A 139 -14.49 -9.64 7.57
N PRO A 140 -13.93 -10.25 8.63
CA PRO A 140 -13.19 -9.52 9.65
C PRO A 140 -11.95 -8.88 9.00
N ILE A 141 -11.90 -7.55 9.00
CA ILE A 141 -10.75 -6.82 8.48
C ILE A 141 -9.73 -6.71 9.61
N GLN A 142 -8.92 -7.77 9.77
CA GLN A 142 -7.85 -7.75 10.75
C GLN A 142 -6.66 -6.98 10.19
N GLY A 143 -6.22 -5.95 10.92
CA GLY A 143 -4.87 -5.42 10.74
C GLY A 143 -3.90 -6.55 11.09
N SER A 144 -3.17 -7.07 10.11
CA SER A 144 -2.16 -8.11 10.31
C SER A 144 -0.97 -7.53 11.09
N GLY A 145 -1.18 -7.27 12.37
CA GLY A 145 -0.13 -7.18 13.37
C GLY A 145 0.29 -8.61 13.66
N ALA A 146 1.45 -9.01 13.14
CA ALA A 146 2.11 -10.22 13.60
C ALA A 146 2.52 -10.03 15.07
N ALA A 147 1.58 -10.31 15.97
CA ALA A 147 1.87 -10.76 17.32
C ALA A 147 1.41 -12.23 17.41
N GLU A 148 1.97 -13.09 16.56
CA GLU A 148 1.86 -14.53 16.73
C GLU A 148 3.24 -15.17 16.57
N GLY A 149 3.74 -15.67 17.69
CA GLY A 149 4.44 -16.93 17.73
C GLY A 149 5.67 -17.03 16.85
N MET A 150 6.80 -16.71 17.45
CA MET A 150 8.11 -17.27 17.15
C MET A 150 8.03 -18.81 17.07
N LYS A 151 7.63 -19.37 15.92
CA LYS A 151 7.74 -20.80 15.59
C LYS A 151 8.34 -20.92 14.19
N ARG A 152 9.67 -20.97 14.20
CA ARG A 152 10.57 -21.69 13.29
C ARG A 152 9.86 -22.27 12.05
N VAL A 153 9.86 -21.52 10.96
CA VAL A 153 9.77 -22.10 9.60
C VAL A 153 11.15 -21.94 8.98
N GLY A 154 11.73 -23.07 8.60
CA GLY A 154 13.13 -23.23 8.24
C GLY A 154 13.57 -22.26 7.14
N VAL A 155 14.63 -21.53 7.46
CA VAL A 155 15.52 -20.88 6.48
C VAL A 155 16.11 -21.99 5.60
N TRP A 156 15.49 -22.21 4.45
CA TRP A 156 16.18 -22.78 3.30
C TRP A 156 16.98 -21.64 2.68
N GLY A 157 18.29 -21.69 2.91
CA GLY A 157 19.22 -20.68 2.46
C GLY A 157 19.26 -20.58 0.95
N LEU A 158 19.44 -19.34 0.47
CA LEU A 158 20.35 -19.06 -0.62
C LEU A 158 21.01 -17.72 -0.31
N VAL A 159 22.23 -17.85 0.23
CA VAL A 159 23.26 -16.83 0.22
C VAL A 159 23.48 -16.41 -1.24
N GLY A 160 23.25 -15.14 -1.52
CA GLY A 160 23.49 -14.54 -2.83
C GLY A 160 23.71 -13.04 -2.65
N ALA A 161 24.89 -12.70 -2.12
CA ALA A 161 25.34 -11.34 -1.97
C ALA A 161 25.42 -10.64 -3.35
N MET A 162 24.65 -9.59 -3.55
CA MET A 162 25.07 -8.44 -4.37
C MET A 162 24.53 -7.17 -3.71
N GLY A 163 25.45 -6.37 -3.21
CA GLY A 163 25.16 -5.12 -2.53
C GLY A 163 24.65 -4.06 -3.50
N LEU A 164 23.66 -3.30 -3.04
CA LEU A 164 23.51 -1.91 -3.43
C LEU A 164 23.56 -1.08 -2.16
N VAL A 165 24.76 -0.56 -1.91
CA VAL A 165 24.98 0.56 -1.00
C VAL A 165 24.23 1.74 -1.61
N VAL A 166 23.05 2.06 -1.10
CA VAL A 166 22.49 3.40 -1.32
C VAL A 166 23.14 4.30 -0.28
N VAL A 167 24.19 4.99 -0.71
CA VAL A 167 24.75 6.14 0.00
C VAL A 167 23.62 7.13 0.23
N MET A 168 23.20 7.27 1.50
CA MET A 168 22.56 8.49 1.97
C MET A 168 23.65 9.54 2.10
N GLY A 169 23.59 10.57 1.26
CA GLY A 169 24.52 11.70 1.29
C GLY A 169 23.78 13.00 1.00
N MET A 170 23.37 13.64 2.11
CA MET A 170 23.17 15.08 2.34
C MET A 170 22.06 15.81 1.58
#